data_AF-A0AAW5RE10-F1
#
_entry.id   AF-A0AAW5RE10-F1
#
_cell.length_a   1.000
_cell.length_b   1.000
_cell.length_c   1.000
_cell.angle_alpha   90.00
_cell.angle_beta   90.00
_cell.angle_gamma   90.00
#
_symmetry.space_group_name_H-M   'P 1'
#
loop_
_entity.id
_entity.type
_entity.pdbx_description
1 polymer ?
#
loop_
_entity_poly.entity_id
_entity_poly.type
_entity_poly.pdbx_seq_one_letter_code
_entity_poly.pdbx_strand_id
1 'polypeptide(L)'
;MQTLISSVVKRLRKVYQKAEEFIEEEREVSLSQVFVNATMERYVTEKVKIIKDLHADLYDGWLRLYSTIDVKGLHTTLSVDLKLLQMEMNKDVQLMVFEQISNTQVIEASFKNIFQKWGFHLAIWYYQKFREEDPLGKILEHFEVVTVKDDLLYLDLNRWFSKKPSIIETLSKVHVNRARVRPAELIVWGNVNLTAILSPSNEFDEEDDLDISEVTPIQQKDSKR
;
A
#
# COMPACT_ATOMS: atom_id res chain seq x y z
N MET A 1 7.36 -16.48 -32.68
CA MET A 1 7.58 -16.89 -31.27
C MET A 1 6.62 -16.10 -30.40
N GLN A 2 5.66 -16.78 -29.75
CA GLN A 2 4.53 -16.15 -29.05
C GLN A 2 4.67 -16.29 -27.52
N THR A 3 4.81 -15.12 -26.88
CA THR A 3 4.18 -14.66 -25.62
C THR A 3 4.26 -15.50 -24.33
N LEU A 4 5.32 -15.26 -23.56
CA LEU A 4 5.42 -15.60 -22.12
C LEU A 4 4.48 -14.77 -21.22
N ILE A 5 3.80 -13.75 -21.75
CA ILE A 5 2.81 -12.92 -21.04
C ILE A 5 1.45 -13.66 -20.86
N SER A 6 1.25 -14.79 -21.52
CA SER A 6 -0.08 -15.44 -21.58
C SER A 6 -0.49 -16.20 -20.30
N SER A 7 0.44 -16.63 -19.45
CA SER A 7 0.13 -17.44 -18.25
C SER A 7 -0.31 -16.58 -17.06
N VAL A 8 0.34 -15.43 -16.85
CA VAL A 8 0.01 -14.47 -15.78
C VAL A 8 -1.34 -13.80 -16.06
N VAL A 9 -1.57 -13.38 -17.32
CA VAL A 9 -2.87 -12.81 -17.76
C VAL A 9 -4.02 -13.81 -17.60
N LYS A 10 -3.76 -15.12 -17.78
CA LYS A 10 -4.78 -16.17 -17.57
C LYS A 10 -5.11 -16.41 -16.10
N ARG A 11 -4.16 -16.23 -15.16
CA ARG A 11 -4.45 -16.29 -13.70
C ARG A 11 -5.16 -15.04 -13.21
N LEU A 12 -4.76 -13.86 -13.66
CA LEU A 12 -5.48 -12.61 -13.37
C LEU A 12 -6.92 -12.67 -13.89
N ARG A 13 -7.14 -13.16 -15.13
CA ARG A 13 -8.50 -13.41 -15.68
C ARG A 13 -9.34 -14.39 -14.87
N LYS A 14 -8.72 -15.36 -14.18
CA LYS A 14 -9.44 -16.37 -13.41
C LYS A 14 -10.08 -15.80 -12.14
N VAL A 15 -9.53 -14.72 -11.58
CA VAL A 15 -10.14 -13.99 -10.46
C VAL A 15 -11.35 -13.18 -10.93
N TYR A 16 -11.28 -12.60 -12.14
CA TYR A 16 -12.42 -11.87 -12.73
C TYR A 16 -13.65 -12.75 -13.03
N GLN A 17 -13.48 -14.06 -13.28
CA GLN A 17 -14.60 -14.96 -13.58
C GLN A 17 -15.38 -15.43 -12.34
N LYS A 18 -14.91 -15.16 -11.11
CA LYS A 18 -15.56 -15.64 -9.88
C LYS A 18 -16.54 -14.64 -9.26
N ALA A 19 -16.84 -13.54 -9.97
CA ALA A 19 -17.72 -12.46 -9.51
C ALA A 19 -19.16 -12.55 -10.05
N GLU A 20 -19.58 -13.71 -10.57
CA GLU A 20 -20.87 -13.86 -11.26
C GLU A 20 -22.06 -14.15 -10.32
N GLU A 21 -21.87 -14.19 -8.99
CA GLU A 21 -22.92 -14.65 -8.06
C GLU A 21 -23.32 -13.67 -6.94
N PHE A 22 -22.94 -12.40 -7.01
CA PHE A 22 -23.41 -11.37 -6.07
C PHE A 22 -23.88 -10.13 -6.80
N ILE A 23 -25.21 -10.00 -6.93
CA ILE A 23 -25.86 -8.75 -7.35
C ILE A 23 -25.86 -7.82 -6.13
N GLU A 24 -24.73 -7.18 -5.89
CA GLU A 24 -24.58 -6.03 -5.00
C GLU A 24 -24.10 -4.87 -5.86
N GLU A 25 -24.66 -3.67 -5.68
CA GLU A 25 -24.28 -2.50 -6.48
C GLU A 25 -22.80 -2.17 -6.23
N GLU A 26 -21.96 -2.33 -7.26
CA GLU A 26 -20.56 -1.91 -7.23
C GLU A 26 -20.51 -0.39 -7.05
N ARG A 27 -19.94 0.07 -5.93
CA ARG A 27 -19.80 1.49 -5.60
C ARG A 27 -18.37 1.95 -5.86
N GLU A 28 -18.25 3.09 -6.51
CA GLU A 28 -16.99 3.82 -6.66
C GLU A 28 -16.75 4.66 -5.40
N VAL A 29 -15.60 4.46 -4.76
CA VAL A 29 -15.13 5.23 -3.61
C VAL A 29 -13.78 5.84 -3.96
N SER A 30 -13.67 7.15 -3.81
CA SER A 30 -12.41 7.88 -3.97
C SER A 30 -11.70 8.00 -2.63
N LEU A 31 -10.52 7.38 -2.51
CA LEU A 31 -9.63 7.54 -1.36
C LEU A 31 -8.61 8.62 -1.67
N SER A 32 -8.51 9.66 -0.83
CA SER A 32 -7.50 10.70 -1.01
C SER A 32 -6.10 10.16 -0.75
N GLN A 33 -5.08 10.74 -1.40
CA GLN A 33 -3.67 10.42 -1.13
C GLN A 33 -3.33 10.57 0.36
N VAL A 34 -3.87 11.61 1.02
CA VAL A 34 -3.69 11.83 2.45
C VAL A 34 -4.21 10.63 3.25
N PHE A 35 -5.39 10.11 2.92
CA PHE A 35 -5.96 8.94 3.57
C PHE A 35 -5.12 7.67 3.31
N VAL A 36 -4.67 7.48 2.07
CA VAL A 36 -3.78 6.36 1.70
C VAL A 36 -2.48 6.41 2.51
N ASN A 37 -1.86 7.58 2.62
CA ASN A 37 -0.60 7.76 3.35
C ASN A 37 -0.79 7.59 4.87
N ALA A 38 -1.86 8.14 5.45
CA ALA A 38 -2.20 7.92 6.86
C ALA A 38 -2.44 6.44 7.17
N THR A 39 -3.02 5.70 6.23
CA THR A 39 -3.19 4.24 6.34
C THR A 39 -1.84 3.53 6.34
N MET A 40 -0.92 3.89 5.42
CA MET A 40 0.43 3.32 5.39
C MET A 40 1.20 3.60 6.69
N GLU A 41 1.10 4.83 7.21
CA GLU A 41 1.74 5.22 8.47
C GLU A 41 1.25 4.38 9.65
N ARG A 42 -0.08 4.32 9.84
CA ARG A 42 -0.72 3.60 10.97
C ARG A 42 -0.42 2.10 10.98
N TYR A 43 -0.31 1.49 9.80
CA TYR A 43 -0.23 0.03 9.69
C TYR A 43 1.16 -0.50 9.37
N VAL A 44 2.02 0.28 8.72
CA VAL A 44 3.38 -0.14 8.36
C VAL A 44 4.40 0.60 9.20
N THR A 45 4.49 1.94 9.10
CA THR A 45 5.53 2.74 9.75
C THR A 45 5.50 2.60 11.28
N GLU A 46 4.32 2.64 11.90
CA GLU A 46 4.19 2.45 13.35
C GLU A 46 4.54 1.03 13.83
N LYS A 47 4.54 0.04 12.93
CA LYS A 47 4.71 -1.38 13.27
C LYS A 47 6.07 -1.93 12.89
N VAL A 48 6.67 -1.39 11.83
CA VAL A 48 7.96 -1.79 11.30
C VAL A 48 9.00 -0.76 11.72
N LYS A 49 9.66 -0.98 12.87
CA LYS A 49 10.61 -0.03 13.50
C LYS A 49 11.71 0.50 12.58
N ILE A 50 12.04 -0.28 11.56
CA ILE A 50 13.06 -0.01 10.55
C ILE A 50 12.58 0.99 9.50
N ILE A 51 11.29 1.01 9.18
CA ILE A 51 10.68 1.95 8.23
C ILE A 51 10.27 3.18 9.05
N LYS A 52 10.94 4.29 8.83
CA LYS A 52 10.69 5.57 9.52
C LYS A 52 9.62 6.40 8.86
N ASP A 53 9.48 6.24 7.56
CA ASP A 53 8.48 6.92 6.76
C ASP A 53 8.11 6.04 5.56
N LEU A 54 6.84 6.06 5.19
CA LEU A 54 6.29 5.34 4.05
C LEU A 54 5.08 6.11 3.54
N HIS A 55 5.20 6.64 2.34
CA HIS A 55 4.11 7.39 1.71
C HIS A 55 4.13 7.19 0.19
N ALA A 56 3.00 7.48 -0.45
CA ALA A 56 2.85 7.43 -1.88
C ALA A 56 2.40 8.78 -2.43
N ASP A 57 2.95 9.15 -3.58
CA ASP A 57 2.40 10.17 -4.47
C ASP A 57 1.59 9.50 -5.57
N LEU A 58 0.32 9.87 -5.68
CA LEU A 58 -0.62 9.26 -6.63
C LEU A 58 -0.67 10.09 -7.91
N TYR A 59 -0.33 9.46 -9.04
CA TYR A 59 -0.34 10.05 -10.38
C TYR A 59 -1.41 9.39 -11.26
N ASP A 60 -1.57 9.84 -12.49
CA ASP A 60 -2.51 9.19 -13.42
C ASP A 60 -1.99 7.81 -13.85
N GLY A 61 -2.62 6.75 -13.32
CA GLY A 61 -2.35 5.36 -13.67
C GLY A 61 -1.14 4.71 -12.99
N TRP A 62 -0.40 5.44 -12.16
CA TRP A 62 0.75 4.93 -11.40
C TRP A 62 0.94 5.73 -10.11
N LEU A 63 1.75 5.23 -9.19
CA LEU A 63 2.11 5.90 -7.95
C LEU A 63 3.62 5.85 -7.74
N ARG A 64 4.18 6.88 -7.11
CA ARG A 64 5.55 6.83 -6.59
C ARG A 64 5.49 6.47 -5.12
N LEU A 65 6.13 5.38 -4.74
CA LEU A 65 6.29 5.00 -3.34
C LEU A 65 7.62 5.54 -2.83
N TYR A 66 7.59 6.19 -1.67
CA TYR A 66 8.79 6.62 -0.94
C TYR A 66 8.88 5.84 0.36
N SER A 67 10.08 5.38 0.68
CA SER A 67 10.33 4.71 1.95
C SER A 67 11.65 5.20 2.54
N THR A 68 11.58 5.65 3.79
CA THR A 68 12.76 5.99 4.59
C THR A 68 13.07 4.84 5.53
N ILE A 69 14.26 4.27 5.38
CA ILE A 69 14.74 3.12 6.13
C ILE A 69 15.86 3.58 7.06
N ASP A 70 15.76 3.24 8.34
CA ASP A 70 16.80 3.46 9.34
C ASP A 70 17.17 2.16 10.05
N VAL A 71 18.37 1.66 9.74
CA VAL A 71 18.91 0.42 10.31
C VAL A 71 20.38 0.58 10.65
N LYS A 72 20.74 0.39 11.91
CA LYS A 72 22.16 0.27 12.34
C LYS A 72 23.04 1.44 11.86
N GLY A 73 22.49 2.66 11.78
CA GLY A 73 23.19 3.87 11.35
C GLY A 73 23.27 4.07 9.83
N LEU A 74 22.55 3.27 9.05
CA LEU A 74 22.19 3.58 7.67
C LEU A 74 20.82 4.25 7.68
N HIS A 75 20.77 5.52 7.26
CA HIS A 75 19.53 6.24 7.04
C HIS A 75 19.40 6.50 5.54
N THR A 76 18.43 5.89 4.88
CA THR A 76 18.29 6.01 3.43
C THR A 76 16.84 6.18 3.02
N THR A 77 16.62 7.10 2.08
CA THR A 77 15.33 7.36 1.46
C THR A 77 15.37 6.81 0.04
N LEU A 78 14.46 5.89 -0.22
CA LEU A 78 14.30 5.22 -1.50
C LEU A 78 13.00 5.69 -2.14
N SER A 79 12.98 5.79 -3.47
CA SER A 79 11.75 5.99 -4.23
C SER A 79 11.65 5.02 -5.40
N VAL A 80 10.43 4.66 -5.77
CA VAL A 80 10.14 3.78 -6.91
C VAL A 80 8.81 4.16 -7.53
N ASP A 81 8.70 3.99 -8.85
CA ASP A 81 7.44 4.16 -9.55
C ASP A 81 6.78 2.78 -9.75
N LEU A 82 5.54 2.68 -9.28
CA LEU A 82 4.74 1.46 -9.26
C LEU A 82 3.43 1.67 -10.02
N LYS A 83 3.03 0.65 -10.76
CA LYS A 83 1.72 0.58 -11.39
C LYS A 83 0.87 -0.46 -10.67
N LEU A 84 -0.27 -0.03 -10.15
CA LEU A 84 -1.23 -0.94 -9.51
C LEU A 84 -1.91 -1.80 -10.59
N LEU A 85 -1.67 -3.10 -10.55
CA LEU A 85 -2.29 -4.07 -11.47
C LEU A 85 -3.60 -4.62 -10.93
N GLN A 86 -3.64 -4.90 -9.63
CA GLN A 86 -4.79 -5.50 -8.95
C GLN A 86 -4.83 -5.06 -7.50
N MET A 87 -6.05 -4.87 -6.98
CA MET A 87 -6.33 -4.68 -5.57
C MET A 87 -7.54 -5.54 -5.21
N GLU A 88 -7.40 -6.34 -4.18
CA GLU A 88 -8.47 -7.13 -3.58
C GLU A 88 -8.45 -6.89 -2.07
N MET A 89 -9.58 -6.43 -1.53
CA MET A 89 -9.71 -6.17 -0.10
C MET A 89 -11.06 -6.68 0.38
N ASN A 90 -11.07 -7.77 1.12
CA ASN A 90 -12.22 -8.34 1.81
C ASN A 90 -11.72 -8.95 3.14
N LYS A 91 -12.58 -9.57 3.94
CA LYS A 91 -12.17 -10.14 5.24
C LYS A 91 -11.08 -11.23 5.16
N ASP A 92 -11.01 -11.95 4.05
CA ASP A 92 -10.12 -13.10 3.88
C ASP A 92 -8.84 -12.73 3.11
N VAL A 93 -8.94 -11.78 2.16
CA VAL A 93 -7.89 -11.39 1.23
C VAL A 93 -7.69 -9.88 1.30
N GLN A 94 -6.47 -9.43 1.63
CA GLN A 94 -6.08 -8.03 1.59
C GLN A 94 -4.79 -7.87 0.77
N LEU A 95 -4.92 -7.95 -0.55
CA LEU A 95 -3.80 -8.07 -1.47
C LEU A 95 -3.78 -6.90 -2.46
N MET A 96 -2.61 -6.28 -2.60
CA MET A 96 -2.31 -5.37 -3.69
C MET A 96 -1.16 -5.93 -4.52
N VAL A 97 -1.29 -5.84 -5.85
CA VAL A 97 -0.28 -6.32 -6.80
C VAL A 97 0.22 -5.15 -7.62
N PHE A 98 1.53 -4.91 -7.57
CA PHE A 98 2.18 -3.83 -8.30
C PHE A 98 3.16 -4.36 -9.34
N GLU A 99 3.16 -3.73 -10.49
CA GLU A 99 4.24 -3.80 -11.48
C GLU A 99 5.20 -2.64 -11.22
N GLN A 100 6.49 -2.94 -11.14
CA GLN A 100 7.50 -1.90 -11.00
C GLN A 100 7.82 -1.31 -12.37
N ILE A 101 7.67 0.00 -12.54
CA ILE A 101 7.83 0.65 -13.86
C ILE A 101 9.08 1.54 -13.95
N SER A 102 9.75 1.81 -12.82
CA SER A 102 11.04 2.48 -12.80
C SER A 102 12.01 1.78 -11.86
N ASN A 103 13.31 1.99 -12.08
CA ASN A 103 14.33 1.51 -11.15
C ASN A 103 14.25 2.29 -9.84
N THR A 104 14.57 1.63 -8.73
CA THR A 104 14.64 2.24 -7.40
C THR A 104 15.73 3.28 -7.36
N GLN A 105 15.32 4.48 -6.97
CA GLN A 105 16.18 5.64 -6.85
C GLN A 105 16.52 5.84 -5.39
N VAL A 106 17.81 6.07 -5.12
CA VAL A 106 18.24 6.54 -3.81
C VAL A 106 18.14 8.05 -3.82
N ILE A 107 17.16 8.57 -3.11
CA ILE A 107 16.96 10.02 -2.95
C ILE A 107 17.99 10.57 -1.97
N GLU A 108 18.15 9.88 -0.85
CA GLU A 108 19.11 10.25 0.20
C GLU A 108 19.72 9.00 0.83
N ALA A 109 21.00 9.08 1.18
CA ALA A 109 21.67 8.06 1.97
C ALA A 109 22.74 8.67 2.86
N SER A 110 22.56 8.50 4.16
CA SER A 110 23.50 8.85 5.20
C SER A 110 24.02 7.57 5.86
N PHE A 111 25.34 7.56 6.10
CA PHE A 111 26.05 6.39 6.60
C PHE A 111 26.83 6.77 7.84
N LYS A 112 26.77 5.90 8.86
CA LYS A 112 27.59 6.06 10.06
C LYS A 112 29.09 5.98 9.75
N ASN A 113 29.50 5.02 8.91
CA ASN A 113 30.91 4.73 8.64
C ASN A 113 31.21 4.57 7.13
N ILE A 114 32.45 4.82 6.73
CA ILE A 114 32.93 4.70 5.34
C ILE A 114 32.74 3.28 4.78
N PHE A 115 32.94 2.23 5.59
CA PHE A 115 32.69 0.84 5.16
C PHE A 115 31.22 0.57 4.80
N GLN A 116 30.27 1.17 5.52
CA GLN A 116 28.85 1.04 5.20
C GLN A 116 28.52 1.73 3.89
N LYS A 117 29.12 2.91 3.65
CA LYS A 117 28.99 3.63 2.37
C LYS A 117 29.48 2.77 1.20
N TRP A 118 30.67 2.17 1.32
CA TRP A 118 31.19 1.26 0.29
C TRP A 118 30.29 0.04 0.09
N GLY A 119 29.84 -0.60 1.17
CA GLY A 119 28.93 -1.74 1.10
C GLY A 119 27.60 -1.42 0.42
N PHE A 120 27.00 -0.27 0.75
CA PHE A 120 25.75 0.19 0.14
C PHE A 120 25.91 0.48 -1.37
N HIS A 121 26.93 1.24 -1.75
CA HIS A 121 27.19 1.51 -3.17
C HIS A 121 27.53 0.23 -3.95
N LEU A 122 28.30 -0.69 -3.35
CA LEU A 122 28.60 -1.98 -3.97
C LEU A 122 27.34 -2.83 -4.15
N ALA A 123 26.44 -2.83 -3.15
CA ALA A 123 25.16 -3.54 -3.26
C ALA A 123 24.30 -2.96 -4.38
N ILE A 124 24.11 -1.63 -4.41
CA ILE A 124 23.36 -0.97 -5.49
C ILE A 124 23.97 -1.26 -6.84
N TRP A 125 25.29 -1.08 -6.96
CA TRP A 125 26.01 -1.34 -8.21
C TRP A 125 25.87 -2.80 -8.66
N TYR A 126 25.95 -3.75 -7.73
CA TYR A 126 25.78 -5.17 -8.03
C TYR A 126 24.38 -5.47 -8.55
N TYR A 127 23.34 -4.93 -7.90
CA TYR A 127 21.95 -5.10 -8.34
C TYR A 127 21.69 -4.45 -9.70
N GLN A 128 22.13 -3.21 -9.90
CA GLN A 128 21.94 -2.48 -11.14
C GLN A 128 22.73 -3.05 -12.32
N LYS A 129 23.98 -3.50 -12.10
CA LYS A 129 24.91 -3.82 -13.20
C LYS A 129 25.07 -5.30 -13.49
N PHE A 130 24.85 -6.17 -12.50
CA PHE A 130 25.08 -7.61 -12.66
C PHE A 130 23.79 -8.40 -12.77
N ARG A 131 22.66 -7.88 -12.26
CA ARG A 131 21.39 -8.61 -12.28
C ARG A 131 20.28 -8.00 -13.14
N GLU A 132 20.40 -6.77 -13.63
CA GLU A 132 19.28 -6.05 -14.29
C GLU A 132 17.96 -6.12 -13.48
N GLU A 133 18.06 -6.40 -12.17
CA GLU A 133 16.94 -6.65 -11.25
C GLU A 133 16.93 -5.51 -10.23
N ASP A 134 15.73 -5.04 -9.90
CA ASP A 134 15.57 -3.94 -8.95
C ASP A 134 15.87 -4.37 -7.50
N PRO A 135 16.71 -3.63 -6.76
CA PRO A 135 17.02 -3.94 -5.37
C PRO A 135 15.81 -3.83 -4.43
N LEU A 136 14.80 -3.01 -4.72
CA LEU A 136 13.71 -2.73 -3.79
C LEU A 136 12.81 -3.92 -3.57
N GLY A 137 12.43 -4.67 -4.62
CA GLY A 137 11.60 -5.87 -4.44
C GLY A 137 12.22 -6.81 -3.41
N LYS A 138 13.54 -7.03 -3.50
CA LYS A 138 14.28 -7.87 -2.55
C LYS A 138 14.45 -7.24 -1.18
N ILE A 139 14.64 -5.92 -1.10
CA ILE A 139 14.71 -5.20 0.18
C ILE A 139 13.37 -5.31 0.91
N LEU A 140 12.27 -5.01 0.22
CA LEU A 140 10.92 -5.11 0.76
C LEU A 140 10.55 -6.56 1.11
N GLU A 141 10.99 -7.55 0.33
CA GLU A 141 10.82 -8.97 0.63
C GLU A 141 11.63 -9.40 1.86
N HIS A 142 12.88 -8.94 1.97
CA HIS A 142 13.73 -9.20 3.13
C HIS A 142 13.13 -8.66 4.44
N PHE A 143 12.43 -7.53 4.36
CA PHE A 143 11.71 -6.95 5.50
C PHE A 143 10.28 -7.46 5.66
N GLU A 144 9.90 -8.50 4.91
CA GLU A 144 8.56 -9.10 4.94
C GLU A 144 7.45 -8.06 4.71
N VAL A 145 7.70 -7.06 3.88
CA VAL A 145 6.72 -6.06 3.46
C VAL A 145 5.99 -6.54 2.22
N VAL A 146 6.71 -7.08 1.24
CA VAL A 146 6.12 -7.61 -0.01
C VAL A 146 6.64 -9.01 -0.30
N THR A 147 6.01 -9.71 -1.24
CA THR A 147 6.53 -10.94 -1.81
C THR A 147 6.77 -10.71 -3.30
N VAL A 148 7.96 -11.03 -3.80
CA VAL A 148 8.30 -10.82 -5.21
C VAL A 148 8.03 -12.10 -5.98
N LYS A 149 7.19 -12.04 -7.02
CA LYS A 149 6.97 -13.17 -7.93
C LYS A 149 6.83 -12.65 -9.35
N ASP A 150 7.59 -13.23 -10.28
CA ASP A 150 7.55 -12.86 -11.70
C ASP A 150 7.66 -11.34 -11.93
N ASP A 151 8.58 -10.68 -11.22
CA ASP A 151 8.82 -9.22 -11.21
C ASP A 151 7.65 -8.36 -10.72
N LEU A 152 6.61 -8.98 -10.15
CA LEU A 152 5.50 -8.30 -9.49
C LEU A 152 5.69 -8.28 -7.98
N LEU A 153 5.29 -7.17 -7.38
CA LEU A 153 5.31 -6.95 -5.94
C LEU A 153 3.92 -7.26 -5.37
N TYR A 154 3.83 -8.36 -4.62
CA TYR A 154 2.61 -8.76 -3.91
C TYR A 154 2.67 -8.22 -2.49
N LEU A 155 1.88 -7.17 -2.23
CA LEU A 155 1.70 -6.59 -0.91
C LEU A 155 0.49 -7.24 -0.25
N ASP A 156 0.74 -8.24 0.59
CA ASP A 156 -0.28 -8.91 1.39
C ASP A 156 -0.41 -8.22 2.76
N LEU A 157 -1.46 -7.43 2.90
CA LEU A 157 -1.78 -6.67 4.09
C LEU A 157 -2.38 -7.53 5.21
N ASN A 158 -2.78 -8.77 4.93
CA ASN A 158 -3.39 -9.67 5.91
C ASN A 158 -2.47 -9.84 7.13
N ARG A 159 -1.15 -9.85 6.92
CA ARG A 159 -0.15 -9.94 7.99
C ARG A 159 -0.24 -8.81 9.04
N TRP A 160 -0.77 -7.65 8.66
CA TRP A 160 -0.99 -6.50 9.55
C TRP A 160 -2.46 -6.36 9.98
N PHE A 161 -3.41 -6.66 9.08
CA PHE A 161 -4.84 -6.40 9.30
C PHE A 161 -5.57 -7.53 10.04
N SER A 162 -5.14 -8.78 9.89
CA SER A 162 -5.79 -9.94 10.55
C SER A 162 -5.75 -9.91 12.07
N LYS A 163 -4.86 -9.12 12.66
CA LYS A 163 -4.75 -8.95 14.11
C LYS A 163 -5.72 -7.91 14.67
N LYS A 164 -6.55 -7.27 13.83
CA LYS A 164 -7.47 -6.20 14.23
C LYS A 164 -8.92 -6.56 13.91
N PRO A 165 -9.74 -6.92 14.93
CA PRO A 165 -11.13 -7.29 14.75
C PRO A 165 -11.96 -6.22 14.02
N SER A 166 -11.76 -4.94 14.34
CA SER A 166 -12.49 -3.82 13.72
C SER A 166 -12.22 -3.66 12.22
N ILE A 167 -11.00 -3.96 11.76
CA ILE A 167 -10.67 -3.96 10.32
C ILE A 167 -11.34 -5.14 9.64
N ILE A 168 -11.23 -6.34 10.23
CA ILE A 168 -11.86 -7.54 9.67
C ILE A 168 -13.37 -7.42 9.62
N GLU A 169 -13.99 -6.80 10.62
CA GLU A 169 -15.42 -6.51 10.62
C GLU A 169 -15.80 -5.54 9.51
N THR A 170 -15.05 -4.45 9.32
CA THR A 170 -15.28 -3.51 8.21
C THR A 170 -15.11 -4.20 6.86
N LEU A 171 -14.06 -5.00 6.70
CA LEU A 171 -13.77 -5.77 5.48
C LEU A 171 -14.74 -6.95 5.27
N SER A 172 -15.49 -7.36 6.29
CA SER A 172 -16.58 -8.33 6.14
C SER A 172 -17.84 -7.70 5.52
N LYS A 173 -17.95 -6.37 5.58
CA LYS A 173 -19.05 -5.57 5.06
C LYS A 173 -18.72 -4.95 3.70
N VAL A 174 -17.44 -4.82 3.36
CA VAL A 174 -16.94 -4.18 2.14
C VAL A 174 -15.97 -5.08 1.40
N HIS A 175 -16.29 -5.37 0.13
CA HIS A 175 -15.47 -6.19 -0.75
C HIS A 175 -14.97 -5.36 -1.92
N VAL A 176 -13.71 -4.96 -1.89
CA VAL A 176 -13.02 -4.28 -2.98
C VAL A 176 -12.47 -5.30 -3.96
N ASN A 177 -12.81 -5.14 -5.24
CA ASN A 177 -12.38 -6.05 -6.32
C ASN A 177 -11.48 -5.38 -7.35
N ARG A 178 -11.47 -4.04 -7.38
CA ARG A 178 -10.69 -3.26 -8.34
C ARG A 178 -10.29 -1.93 -7.73
N ALA A 179 -9.12 -1.44 -8.12
CA ALA A 179 -8.75 -0.06 -7.90
C ALA A 179 -7.96 0.51 -9.08
N ARG A 180 -7.93 1.83 -9.18
CA ARG A 180 -7.19 2.59 -10.18
C ARG A 180 -6.61 3.84 -9.53
N VAL A 181 -5.36 4.13 -9.86
CA VAL A 181 -4.71 5.36 -9.40
C VAL A 181 -5.09 6.52 -10.32
N ARG A 182 -5.54 7.63 -9.72
CA ARG A 182 -5.77 8.93 -10.33
C ARG A 182 -4.88 9.96 -9.61
N PRO A 183 -4.67 11.16 -10.18
CA PRO A 183 -3.91 12.21 -9.51
C PRO A 183 -4.46 12.52 -8.10
N ALA A 184 -3.63 12.37 -7.08
CA ALA A 184 -3.96 12.56 -5.66
C ALA A 184 -5.09 11.67 -5.10
N GLU A 185 -5.56 10.66 -5.84
CA GLU A 185 -6.69 9.81 -5.45
C GLU A 185 -6.49 8.35 -5.88
N LEU A 186 -6.85 7.42 -5.00
CA LEU A 186 -7.01 6.01 -5.32
C LEU A 186 -8.50 5.71 -5.44
N ILE A 187 -8.95 5.44 -6.67
CA ILE A 187 -10.33 5.09 -6.94
C ILE A 187 -10.48 3.60 -6.72
N VAL A 188 -11.44 3.22 -5.90
CA VAL A 188 -11.69 1.84 -5.49
C VAL A 188 -13.12 1.48 -5.84
N TRP A 189 -13.31 0.31 -6.43
CA TRP A 189 -14.63 -0.26 -6.68
C TRP A 189 -14.84 -1.45 -5.77
N GLY A 190 -15.94 -1.39 -5.02
CA GLY A 190 -16.28 -2.46 -4.10
C GLY A 190 -17.79 -2.64 -3.95
N ASN A 191 -18.14 -3.86 -3.57
CA ASN A 191 -19.49 -4.24 -3.19
C ASN A 191 -19.64 -4.00 -1.69
N VAL A 192 -20.78 -3.41 -1.32
CA VAL A 192 -21.10 -3.11 0.07
C VAL A 192 -22.30 -3.95 0.45
N ASN A 193 -22.16 -4.79 1.47
CA ASN A 193 -23.27 -5.52 2.04
C ASN A 193 -24.09 -4.57 2.93
N LEU A 194 -25.05 -3.88 2.31
CA LEU A 194 -25.93 -2.92 2.98
C LEU A 194 -26.74 -3.56 4.10
N THR A 195 -27.06 -4.86 4.03
CA THR A 195 -27.77 -5.58 5.09
C THR A 195 -26.93 -5.67 6.37
N ALA A 196 -25.61 -5.82 6.25
CA ALA A 196 -24.69 -5.86 7.39
C ALA A 196 -24.35 -4.47 7.96
N ILE A 197 -24.54 -3.40 7.20
CA ILE A 197 -24.40 -2.01 7.67
C ILE A 197 -25.69 -1.50 8.31
N LEU A 198 -26.85 -1.90 7.80
CA LEU A 198 -28.17 -1.46 8.26
C LEU A 198 -28.75 -2.32 9.39
N SER A 199 -28.19 -3.51 9.63
CA SER A 199 -28.51 -4.31 10.81
C SER A 199 -27.63 -3.85 11.96
N PRO A 200 -28.16 -3.22 13.02
CA PRO A 200 -27.37 -2.95 14.21
C PRO A 200 -26.96 -4.30 14.78
N SER A 201 -25.65 -4.57 14.80
CA SER A 201 -25.10 -5.64 15.63
C SER A 201 -25.46 -5.29 17.07
N ASN A 202 -26.40 -6.03 17.65
CA ASN A 202 -26.70 -5.98 19.08
C ASN A 202 -25.51 -6.57 19.85
N GLU A 203 -24.44 -5.80 19.95
CA GLU A 203 -23.33 -5.92 20.88
C GLU A 203 -22.74 -4.50 21.00
N PHE A 204 -23.51 -3.64 21.68
CA PHE A 204 -22.97 -2.48 22.35
C PHE A 204 -22.31 -2.99 23.64
N ASP A 205 -21.02 -2.70 23.79
CA ASP A 205 -20.17 -2.69 25.01
C ASP A 205 -18.72 -2.87 24.47
N GLU A 206 -17.73 -1.96 24.53
CA GLU A 206 -17.43 -0.79 25.37
C GLU A 206 -16.52 0.19 24.58
N GLU A 207 -16.73 1.49 24.77
CA GLU A 207 -15.82 2.66 24.58
C GLU A 207 -14.76 2.65 23.45
N ASP A 208 -15.10 3.28 22.33
CA ASP A 208 -14.16 4.16 21.60
C ASP A 208 -14.97 5.42 21.23
N ASP A 209 -14.84 6.47 22.03
CA ASP A 209 -15.46 7.78 21.79
C ASP A 209 -14.99 8.32 20.43
N LEU A 210 -15.81 8.08 19.39
CA LEU A 210 -15.73 8.78 18.13
C LEU A 210 -16.32 10.19 18.30
N ASP A 211 -15.57 11.09 18.94
CA ASP A 211 -15.89 12.51 18.85
C ASP A 211 -15.40 13.07 17.50
N ILE A 212 -16.27 12.94 16.50
CA ILE A 212 -16.17 13.62 15.21
C ILE A 212 -17.03 14.91 15.19
N SER A 213 -17.25 15.55 16.34
CA SER A 213 -18.14 16.72 16.45
C SER A 213 -17.51 18.04 16.89
N GLU A 214 -16.20 18.12 17.19
CA GLU A 214 -15.54 19.41 17.41
C GLU A 214 -14.61 19.82 16.25
N VAL A 215 -15.22 20.39 15.21
CA VAL A 215 -14.50 21.30 14.31
C VAL A 215 -14.16 22.56 15.12
N THR A 216 -12.94 22.64 15.65
CA THR A 216 -12.43 23.89 16.21
C THR A 216 -12.14 24.86 15.06
N PRO A 217 -12.70 26.09 15.06
CA PRO A 217 -12.39 27.06 14.01
C PRO A 217 -10.92 27.45 14.09
N ILE A 218 -10.24 27.38 12.94
CA ILE A 218 -8.86 27.81 12.75
C ILE A 218 -8.73 29.26 13.20
N GLN A 219 -7.99 29.54 14.26
CA GLN A 219 -7.63 30.91 14.63
C GLN A 219 -6.79 31.52 13.51
N GLN A 220 -7.37 32.47 12.78
CA GLN A 220 -6.62 33.31 11.85
C GLN A 220 -5.60 34.12 12.64
N LYS A 221 -4.33 33.97 12.28
CA LYS A 221 -3.24 34.79 12.81
C LYS A 221 -3.50 36.25 12.45
N ASP A 222 -3.77 37.06 13.47
CA ASP A 222 -3.87 38.51 13.34
C ASP A 222 -2.60 39.08 12.69
N SER A 223 -2.73 39.58 11.47
CA SER A 223 -1.80 40.50 10.87
C SER A 223 -2.00 41.87 11.52
N LYS A 224 -1.12 42.26 12.44
CA LYS A 224 -0.90 43.67 12.81
C LYS A 224 0.53 44.02 12.43
N ARG A 225 0.69 44.82 11.37
CA ARG A 225 0.89 46.28 11.36
C ARG A 225 2.21 46.70 11.97
#